data_AF-Q16QG3-F1
#
_entry.id   AF-Q16QG3-F1
#
_cell.length_a   1.000
_cell.length_b   1.000
_cell.length_c   1.000
_cell.angle_alpha   90.00
_cell.angle_beta   90.00
_cell.angle_gamma   90.00
#
_symmetry.space_group_name_H-M   'P 1'
#
loop_
_entity.id
_entity.type
_entity.pdbx_description
1 polymer ?
#
loop_
_entity_poly.entity_id
_entity_poly.type
_entity_poly.pdbx_seq_one_letter_code
_entity_poly.pdbx_strand_id
1 'polypeptide(L)'
;MTKSVLETLGHRVIKENQARALLQCINYLTDNISFFGLFLSAGSLEHLERIYNKIESGHAEMYNYLLQQSAPRECAMAVHRFIRAHKISILPERALNLLCAQNYGIPQRLVALDALNLLLHESSGMRWQFARAYLLMMQQLTLRGYLTPHEIRIVISPYLAVPAIFPGRSSLQNVTSKSATLLEMFLNAHLLDDPQSLSAELSKETIKFKLRLRRMIPP
;
A
#
# COMPACT_ATOMS: atom_id res chain seq x y z
N MET A 1 16.30 -24.08 -1.26
CA MET A 1 15.05 -23.35 -1.59
C MET A 1 15.39 -21.89 -1.82
N THR A 2 15.09 -21.36 -3.00
CA THR A 2 15.29 -19.94 -3.32
C THR A 2 14.31 -19.10 -2.49
N LYS A 3 14.83 -18.24 -1.60
CA LYS A 3 13.99 -17.38 -0.75
C LYS A 3 13.30 -16.32 -1.62
N SER A 4 11.99 -16.15 -1.45
CA SER A 4 11.21 -15.13 -2.14
C SER A 4 11.70 -13.72 -1.77
N VAL A 5 11.89 -12.85 -2.77
CA VAL A 5 12.38 -11.48 -2.54
C VAL A 5 11.31 -10.59 -1.94
N LEU A 6 10.04 -10.84 -2.26
CA LEU A 6 8.88 -10.25 -1.60
C LEU A 6 8.25 -11.24 -0.62
N GLU A 7 7.67 -10.74 0.45
CA GLU A 7 6.93 -11.55 1.40
C GLU A 7 5.57 -11.95 0.82
N THR A 8 5.17 -13.21 1.00
CA THR A 8 3.90 -13.73 0.52
C THR A 8 3.23 -14.53 1.63
N LEU A 9 1.91 -14.41 1.80
CA LEU A 9 1.15 -15.15 2.82
C LEU A 9 0.88 -16.62 2.40
N GLY A 10 1.75 -17.21 1.58
CA GLY A 10 1.60 -18.57 1.07
C GLY A 10 2.89 -19.09 0.43
N HIS A 11 2.82 -20.23 -0.25
CA HIS A 11 4.01 -20.89 -0.82
C HIS A 11 4.50 -20.30 -2.16
N ARG A 12 3.96 -19.16 -2.59
CA ARG A 12 4.33 -18.55 -3.88
C ARG A 12 5.64 -17.79 -3.72
N VAL A 13 6.62 -18.12 -4.55
CA VAL A 13 7.92 -17.47 -4.59
C VAL A 13 7.90 -16.38 -5.65
N ILE A 14 8.19 -15.14 -5.24
CA ILE A 14 8.43 -14.02 -6.16
C ILE A 14 9.92 -13.94 -6.45
N LYS A 15 10.25 -13.94 -7.74
CA LYS A 15 11.63 -13.76 -8.24
C LYS A 15 12.01 -12.28 -8.28
N GLU A 16 13.31 -12.01 -8.19
CA GLU A 16 13.88 -10.66 -8.26
C GLU A 16 13.44 -9.89 -9.51
N ASN A 17 13.45 -10.52 -10.68
CA ASN A 17 13.03 -9.88 -11.93
C ASN A 17 11.53 -9.55 -11.96
N GLN A 18 10.67 -10.40 -11.38
CA GLN A 18 9.24 -10.13 -11.23
C GLN A 18 9.00 -8.94 -10.28
N ALA A 19 9.71 -8.89 -9.15
CA ALA A 19 9.60 -7.79 -8.20
C ALA A 19 10.06 -6.46 -8.82
N ARG A 20 11.15 -6.46 -9.59
CA ARG A 20 11.62 -5.27 -10.33
C ARG A 20 10.63 -4.81 -11.39
N ALA A 21 10.05 -5.72 -12.16
CA ALA A 21 9.02 -5.39 -13.15
C ALA A 21 7.78 -4.78 -12.47
N LEU A 22 7.36 -5.36 -11.33
CA LEU A 22 6.24 -4.85 -10.54
C LEU A 22 6.53 -3.46 -9.94
N LEU A 23 7.74 -3.23 -9.43
CA LEU A 23 8.17 -1.92 -8.93
C LEU A 23 8.16 -0.86 -10.04
N GLN A 24 8.63 -1.21 -11.24
CA GLN A 24 8.55 -0.34 -12.41
C GLN A 24 7.09 0.00 -12.79
N CYS A 25 6.16 -0.94 -12.63
CA CYS A 25 4.74 -0.64 -12.82
C CYS A 25 4.23 0.38 -11.80
N ILE A 26 4.60 0.24 -10.52
CA ILE A 26 4.23 1.19 -9.46
C ILE A 26 4.78 2.59 -9.76
N ASN A 27 6.04 2.69 -10.20
CA ASN A 27 6.64 3.97 -10.59
C ASN A 27 5.87 4.59 -11.76
N TYR A 28 5.58 3.81 -12.80
CA TYR A 28 4.79 4.28 -13.95
C TYR A 28 3.40 4.79 -13.53
N LEU A 29 2.72 4.08 -12.63
CA LEU A 29 1.42 4.50 -12.09
C LEU A 29 1.51 5.77 -11.24
N THR A 30 2.61 5.93 -10.50
CA THR A 30 2.89 7.14 -9.72
C THR A 30 3.07 8.35 -10.64
N ASP A 31 3.82 8.21 -11.72
CA ASP A 31 4.00 9.27 -12.72
C ASP A 31 2.70 9.59 -13.47
N ASN A 32 1.77 8.63 -13.54
CA ASN A 32 0.47 8.77 -14.19
C ASN A 32 -0.69 8.86 -13.18
N ILE A 33 -0.42 9.30 -11.94
CA ILE A 33 -1.44 9.31 -10.87
C ILE A 33 -2.66 10.18 -11.20
N SER A 34 -2.51 11.12 -12.13
CA SER A 34 -3.55 11.99 -12.66
C SER A 34 -4.49 11.30 -13.68
N PHE A 35 -4.21 10.06 -14.08
CA PHE A 35 -5.09 9.34 -15.00
C PHE A 35 -6.40 8.94 -14.32
N PHE A 36 -7.53 9.07 -15.01
CA PHE A 36 -8.84 8.72 -14.46
C PHE A 36 -9.07 7.21 -14.44
N GLY A 37 -9.65 6.70 -13.36
CA GLY A 37 -10.09 5.29 -13.29
C GLY A 37 -9.01 4.27 -12.95
N LEU A 38 -7.84 4.70 -12.44
CA LEU A 38 -6.82 3.81 -11.88
C LEU A 38 -7.44 2.92 -10.79
N PHE A 39 -7.17 1.61 -10.84
CA PHE A 39 -7.70 0.57 -9.95
C PHE A 39 -9.24 0.42 -9.92
N LEU A 40 -9.98 1.27 -10.63
CA LEU A 40 -11.44 1.26 -10.72
C LEU A 40 -11.96 0.57 -11.96
N SER A 41 -11.25 0.73 -13.08
CA SER A 41 -11.70 0.23 -14.39
C SER A 41 -10.56 -0.46 -15.12
N ALA A 42 -10.86 -1.59 -15.75
CA ALA A 42 -9.86 -2.45 -16.39
C ALA A 42 -9.37 -1.95 -17.75
N GLY A 43 -10.10 -1.05 -18.40
CA GLY A 43 -9.79 -0.65 -19.77
C GLY A 43 -9.83 -1.87 -20.72
N SER A 44 -8.81 -2.02 -21.57
CA SER A 44 -8.67 -3.16 -22.49
C SER A 44 -8.19 -4.41 -21.76
N LEU A 45 -9.04 -5.46 -21.73
CA LEU A 45 -8.69 -6.76 -21.14
C LEU A 45 -7.47 -7.41 -21.81
N GLU A 46 -7.35 -7.28 -23.13
CA GLU A 46 -6.21 -7.83 -23.87
C GLU A 46 -4.89 -7.19 -23.43
N HIS A 47 -4.87 -5.86 -23.29
CA HIS A 47 -3.69 -5.13 -22.81
C HIS A 47 -3.37 -5.46 -21.36
N LEU A 48 -4.39 -5.59 -20.50
CA LEU A 48 -4.22 -6.03 -19.12
C LEU A 48 -3.54 -7.39 -19.05
N GLU A 49 -4.01 -8.39 -19.80
CA GLU A 49 -3.38 -9.73 -19.82
C GLU A 49 -1.93 -9.67 -20.32
N ARG A 50 -1.65 -8.88 -21.37
CA ARG A 50 -0.27 -8.70 -21.87
C ARG A 50 0.65 -8.09 -20.81
N ILE A 51 0.18 -7.07 -20.09
CA ILE A 51 0.93 -6.44 -18.99
C ILE A 51 1.14 -7.45 -17.86
N TYR A 52 0.08 -8.16 -17.44
CA TYR A 52 0.15 -9.17 -16.38
C TYR A 52 1.18 -10.26 -16.72
N ASN A 53 1.16 -10.79 -17.94
CA ASN A 53 2.11 -11.80 -18.40
C ASN A 53 3.56 -11.27 -18.41
N LYS A 54 3.78 -9.99 -18.74
CA LYS A 54 5.10 -9.35 -18.67
C LYS A 54 5.61 -9.18 -17.24
N ILE A 55 4.72 -8.92 -16.28
CA ILE A 55 5.06 -8.93 -14.85
C ILE A 55 5.45 -10.35 -14.43
N GLU A 56 4.66 -11.36 -14.81
CA GLU A 56 4.95 -12.77 -14.51
C GLU A 56 6.28 -13.25 -15.11
N SER A 57 6.62 -12.83 -16.33
CA SER A 57 7.91 -13.14 -16.94
C SER A 57 9.08 -12.35 -16.36
N GLY A 58 8.81 -11.30 -15.57
CA GLY A 58 9.82 -10.39 -15.02
C GLY A 58 10.53 -9.57 -16.10
N HIS A 59 9.75 -8.94 -16.98
CA HIS A 59 10.26 -8.11 -18.08
C HIS A 59 11.20 -7.01 -17.59
N ALA A 60 12.43 -6.96 -18.12
CA ALA A 60 13.47 -6.05 -17.62
C ALA A 60 13.11 -4.56 -17.83
N GLU A 61 12.60 -4.20 -19.00
CA GLU A 61 12.25 -2.81 -19.37
C GLU A 61 10.75 -2.53 -19.25
N MET A 62 10.13 -2.95 -18.15
CA MET A 62 8.69 -2.86 -17.96
C MET A 62 8.18 -1.41 -18.03
N TYR A 63 8.92 -0.45 -17.47
CA TYR A 63 8.55 0.97 -17.49
C TYR A 63 8.51 1.53 -18.93
N ASN A 64 9.55 1.26 -19.74
CA ASN A 64 9.61 1.69 -21.15
C ASN A 64 8.48 1.07 -21.97
N TYR A 65 8.18 -0.20 -21.75
CA TYR A 65 7.04 -0.86 -22.38
C TYR A 65 5.73 -0.14 -22.05
N LEU A 66 5.49 0.18 -20.78
CA LEU A 66 4.27 0.88 -20.34
C LEU A 66 4.14 2.29 -20.92
N LEU A 67 5.25 3.03 -21.05
CA LEU A 67 5.28 4.33 -21.74
C LEU A 67 4.81 4.21 -23.20
N GLN A 68 5.30 3.21 -23.92
CA GLN A 68 4.94 2.99 -25.33
C GLN A 68 3.46 2.58 -25.49
N GLN A 69 2.91 1.81 -24.56
CA GLN A 69 1.53 1.36 -24.64
C GLN A 69 0.51 2.40 -24.14
N SER A 70 0.94 3.36 -23.33
CA SER A 70 0.07 4.38 -22.71
C SER A 70 -1.17 3.77 -22.04
N ALA A 71 -0.95 2.75 -21.20
CA ALA A 71 -2.01 1.90 -20.63
C ALA A 71 -2.03 1.90 -19.08
N PRO A 72 -2.25 3.05 -18.43
CA PRO A 72 -2.17 3.19 -16.97
C PRO A 72 -3.31 2.48 -16.21
N ARG A 73 -4.52 2.37 -16.77
CA ARG A 73 -5.63 1.65 -16.12
C ARG A 73 -5.39 0.15 -16.11
N GLU A 74 -4.98 -0.38 -17.25
CA GLU A 74 -4.64 -1.78 -17.47
C GLU A 74 -3.44 -2.15 -16.58
N CYS A 75 -2.45 -1.28 -16.47
CA CYS A 75 -1.32 -1.42 -15.56
C CYS A 75 -1.76 -1.49 -14.10
N ALA A 76 -2.61 -0.55 -13.65
CA ALA A 76 -3.12 -0.54 -12.28
C ALA A 76 -3.85 -1.84 -11.94
N MET A 77 -4.68 -2.34 -12.86
CA MET A 77 -5.40 -3.59 -12.67
C MET A 77 -4.50 -4.82 -12.73
N ALA A 78 -3.49 -4.84 -13.60
CA ALA A 78 -2.50 -5.91 -13.66
C ALA A 78 -1.68 -5.98 -12.37
N VAL A 79 -1.22 -4.84 -11.84
CA VAL A 79 -0.53 -4.74 -10.54
C VAL A 79 -1.41 -5.25 -9.41
N HIS A 80 -2.64 -4.77 -9.32
CA HIS A 80 -3.58 -5.19 -8.27
C HIS A 80 -3.89 -6.69 -8.35
N ARG A 81 -4.12 -7.22 -9.56
CA ARG A 81 -4.31 -8.65 -9.79
C ARG A 81 -3.08 -9.46 -9.38
N PHE A 82 -1.88 -9.02 -9.76
CA PHE A 82 -0.63 -9.73 -9.45
C PHE A 82 -0.39 -9.83 -7.95
N ILE A 83 -0.53 -8.71 -7.22
CA ILE A 83 -0.42 -8.65 -5.76
C ILE A 83 -1.40 -9.61 -5.10
N ARG A 84 -2.68 -9.59 -5.52
CA ARG A 84 -3.72 -10.45 -4.95
C ARG A 84 -3.51 -11.92 -5.28
N ALA A 85 -3.22 -12.26 -6.53
CA ALA A 85 -3.02 -13.63 -6.97
C ALA A 85 -1.84 -14.27 -6.22
N HIS A 86 -0.75 -13.49 -6.04
CA HIS A 86 0.45 -13.95 -5.36
C HIS A 86 0.41 -13.78 -3.84
N LYS A 87 -0.65 -13.16 -3.29
CA LYS A 87 -0.78 -12.80 -1.88
C LYS A 87 0.46 -12.08 -1.35
N ILE A 88 0.97 -11.13 -2.13
CA ILE A 88 2.15 -10.34 -1.76
C ILE A 88 1.77 -9.50 -0.55
N SER A 89 2.57 -9.63 0.51
CA SER A 89 2.46 -8.80 1.70
C SER A 89 3.20 -7.50 1.47
N ILE A 90 2.46 -6.38 1.46
CA ILE A 90 3.06 -5.03 1.37
C ILE A 90 3.72 -4.65 2.69
N LEU A 91 3.13 -5.06 3.80
CA LEU A 91 3.61 -4.76 5.15
C LEU A 91 4.21 -6.02 5.78
N PRO A 92 5.16 -5.88 6.72
CA PRO A 92 5.63 -7.02 7.50
C PRO A 92 4.51 -7.57 8.39
N GLU A 93 4.62 -8.86 8.76
CA GLU A 93 3.61 -9.57 9.55
C GLU A 93 3.21 -8.82 10.83
N ARG A 94 4.16 -8.23 11.57
CA ARG A 94 3.86 -7.50 12.81
C ARG A 94 3.01 -6.25 12.56
N ALA A 95 3.29 -5.50 11.49
CA ALA A 95 2.47 -4.37 11.10
C ALA A 95 1.07 -4.83 10.66
N LEU A 96 0.95 -5.95 9.94
CA LEU A 96 -0.35 -6.52 9.58
C LEU A 96 -1.16 -6.95 10.81
N ASN A 97 -0.51 -7.61 11.76
CA ASN A 97 -1.15 -8.05 13.01
C ASN A 97 -1.64 -6.85 13.82
N LEU A 98 -0.83 -5.79 13.93
CA LEU A 98 -1.22 -4.52 14.56
C LEU A 98 -2.47 -3.92 13.90
N LEU A 99 -2.51 -3.88 12.57
CA LEU A 99 -3.64 -3.34 11.82
C LEU A 99 -4.90 -4.22 11.89
N CYS A 100 -4.74 -5.54 12.07
CA CYS A 100 -5.85 -6.48 12.22
C CYS A 100 -6.38 -6.58 13.67
N ALA A 101 -5.61 -6.11 14.65
CA ALA A 101 -5.97 -6.16 16.05
C ALA A 101 -7.21 -5.30 16.37
N GLN A 102 -7.91 -5.67 17.45
CA GLN A 102 -9.00 -4.89 17.99
C GLN A 102 -8.45 -3.66 18.75
N ASN A 103 -8.15 -2.60 18.01
CA ASN A 103 -7.56 -1.36 18.54
C ASN A 103 -8.61 -0.41 19.16
N TYR A 104 -9.52 -0.93 19.98
CA TYR A 104 -10.59 -0.13 20.57
C TYR A 104 -10.04 1.00 21.44
N GLY A 105 -10.53 2.22 21.21
CA GLY A 105 -10.12 3.42 21.96
C GLY A 105 -8.73 3.96 21.58
N ILE A 106 -7.97 3.29 20.72
CA ILE A 106 -6.66 3.77 20.24
C ILE A 106 -6.89 4.63 18.99
N PRO A 107 -6.30 5.84 18.91
CA PRO A 107 -6.40 6.68 17.71
C PRO A 107 -5.85 5.95 16.47
N GLN A 108 -6.59 5.99 15.36
CA GLN A 108 -6.17 5.35 14.11
C GLN A 108 -4.80 5.85 13.63
N ARG A 109 -4.55 7.16 13.81
CA ARG A 109 -3.26 7.79 13.49
C ARG A 109 -2.10 7.16 14.26
N LEU A 110 -2.28 6.85 15.54
CA LEU A 110 -1.26 6.21 16.36
C LEU A 110 -0.94 4.80 15.85
N VAL A 111 -1.98 4.02 15.55
CA VAL A 111 -1.83 2.66 14.96
C VAL A 111 -1.12 2.73 13.61
N ALA A 112 -1.47 3.71 12.77
CA ALA A 112 -0.86 3.90 11.46
C ALA A 112 0.63 4.27 11.56
N LEU A 113 1.00 5.20 12.45
CA LEU A 113 2.40 5.60 12.67
C LEU A 113 3.23 4.43 13.20
N ASP A 114 2.69 3.63 14.11
CA ASP A 114 3.38 2.45 14.64
C ASP A 114 3.55 1.37 13.57
N ALA A 115 2.55 1.15 12.71
CA ALA A 115 2.68 0.26 11.55
C ALA A 115 3.76 0.72 10.55
N LEU A 116 3.87 2.03 10.28
CA LEU A 116 4.94 2.59 9.44
C LEU A 116 6.32 2.43 10.11
N ASN A 117 6.39 2.60 11.43
CA ASN A 117 7.62 2.41 12.19
C ASN A 117 8.09 0.94 12.16
N LEU A 118 7.17 -0.01 12.30
CA LEU A 118 7.46 -1.44 12.13
C LEU A 118 7.97 -1.74 10.72
N LEU A 119 7.36 -1.17 9.68
CA LEU A 119 7.82 -1.33 8.30
C LEU A 119 9.27 -0.87 8.13
N LEU A 120 9.62 0.30 8.68
CA LEU A 120 10.97 0.87 8.61
C LEU A 120 12.02 -0.05 9.25
N HIS A 121 11.68 -0.69 10.38
CA HIS A 121 12.62 -1.54 11.13
C HIS A 121 12.71 -2.98 10.61
N GLU A 122 11.64 -3.51 10.01
CA GLU A 122 11.55 -4.94 9.67
C GLU A 122 11.71 -5.24 8.18
N SER A 123 11.65 -4.22 7.32
CA SER A 123 11.83 -4.39 5.87
C SER A 123 13.16 -3.82 5.38
N SER A 124 13.80 -4.55 4.46
CA SER A 124 15.03 -4.12 3.81
C SER A 124 15.08 -4.59 2.34
N GLY A 125 16.02 -4.03 1.57
CA GLY A 125 16.22 -4.37 0.16
C GLY A 125 14.95 -4.20 -0.68
N MET A 126 14.66 -5.19 -1.52
CA MET A 126 13.51 -5.17 -2.44
C MET A 126 12.16 -5.04 -1.72
N ARG A 127 12.03 -5.61 -0.51
CA ARG A 127 10.79 -5.51 0.29
C ARG A 127 10.49 -4.08 0.69
N TRP A 128 11.51 -3.39 1.22
CA TRP A 128 11.42 -1.99 1.59
C TRP A 128 11.09 -1.11 0.38
N GLN A 129 11.83 -1.28 -0.72
CA GLN A 129 11.61 -0.51 -1.94
C GLN A 129 10.18 -0.65 -2.47
N PHE A 130 9.69 -1.88 -2.52
CA PHE A 130 8.33 -2.18 -2.96
C PHE A 130 7.26 -1.58 -2.03
N ALA A 131 7.36 -1.84 -0.72
CA ALA A 131 6.40 -1.36 0.26
C ALA A 131 6.32 0.17 0.28
N ARG A 132 7.48 0.83 0.31
CA ARG A 132 7.60 2.29 0.25
C ARG A 132 6.97 2.85 -1.01
N ALA A 133 7.35 2.35 -2.19
CA ALA A 133 6.81 2.83 -3.46
C ALA A 133 5.29 2.67 -3.54
N TYR A 134 4.77 1.51 -3.10
CA TYR A 134 3.32 1.27 -3.05
C TYR A 134 2.61 2.27 -2.13
N LEU A 135 3.11 2.46 -0.90
CA LEU A 135 2.47 3.36 0.08
C LEU A 135 2.51 4.83 -0.38
N LEU A 136 3.61 5.28 -0.99
CA LEU A 136 3.72 6.63 -1.56
C LEU A 136 2.78 6.82 -2.76
N MET A 137 2.66 5.83 -3.64
CA MET A 137 1.69 5.87 -4.73
C MET A 137 0.25 5.98 -4.19
N MET A 138 -0.10 5.20 -3.17
CA MET A 138 -1.42 5.28 -2.55
C MET A 138 -1.63 6.60 -1.80
N GLN A 139 -0.60 7.19 -1.21
CA GLN A 139 -0.66 8.54 -0.66
C GLN A 139 -1.00 9.56 -1.75
N GLN A 140 -0.29 9.56 -2.87
CA GLN A 140 -0.56 10.49 -3.97
C GLN A 140 -1.99 10.31 -4.52
N LEU A 141 -2.44 9.07 -4.69
CA LEU A 141 -3.83 8.78 -5.08
C LEU A 141 -4.85 9.33 -4.08
N THR A 142 -4.55 9.20 -2.79
CA THR A 142 -5.39 9.69 -1.68
C THR A 142 -5.47 11.21 -1.71
N LEU A 143 -4.33 11.90 -1.77
CA LEU A 143 -4.24 13.36 -1.80
C LEU A 143 -4.92 13.94 -3.03
N ARG A 144 -4.78 13.29 -4.19
CA ARG A 144 -5.50 13.70 -5.40
C ARG A 144 -7.01 13.67 -5.19
N GLY A 145 -7.54 12.60 -4.58
CA GLY A 145 -8.97 12.52 -4.27
C GLY A 145 -9.48 13.69 -3.41
N TYR A 146 -8.64 14.25 -2.53
CA TYR A 146 -8.96 15.46 -1.78
C TYR A 146 -8.86 16.75 -2.60
N LEU A 147 -7.91 16.84 -3.53
CA LEU A 147 -7.66 18.03 -4.34
C LEU A 147 -8.58 18.16 -5.56
N THR A 148 -9.15 17.05 -6.06
CA THR A 148 -10.08 17.05 -7.20
C THR A 148 -11.46 16.47 -6.85
N PRO A 149 -12.18 17.03 -5.87
CA PRO A 149 -13.45 16.47 -5.37
C PRO A 149 -14.56 16.41 -6.43
N HIS A 150 -14.44 17.20 -7.52
CA HIS A 150 -15.40 17.22 -8.63
C HIS A 150 -15.20 16.06 -9.59
N GLU A 151 -13.97 15.53 -9.68
CA GLU A 151 -13.60 14.37 -10.49
C GLU A 151 -13.71 13.06 -9.70
N ILE A 152 -13.37 13.14 -8.40
CA ILE A 152 -13.32 12.01 -7.48
C ILE A 152 -14.21 12.36 -6.30
N ARG A 153 -15.47 11.91 -6.34
CA ARG A 153 -16.48 12.23 -5.32
C ARG A 153 -16.12 11.75 -3.92
N ILE A 154 -15.25 10.73 -3.80
CA ILE A 154 -14.86 10.09 -2.54
C ILE A 154 -13.40 9.63 -2.64
N VAL A 155 -12.64 9.81 -1.56
CA VAL A 155 -11.30 9.21 -1.40
C VAL A 155 -11.43 7.69 -1.25
N ILE A 156 -11.30 6.98 -2.36
CA ILE A 156 -11.51 5.52 -2.45
C ILE A 156 -10.24 4.70 -2.21
N SER A 157 -9.05 5.32 -2.24
CA SER A 157 -7.76 4.64 -2.15
C SER A 157 -7.62 3.71 -0.93
N PRO A 158 -8.13 4.04 0.28
CA PRO A 158 -8.06 3.11 1.41
C PRO A 158 -8.87 1.85 1.18
N TYR A 159 -10.05 1.94 0.54
CA TYR A 159 -10.90 0.79 0.21
C TYR A 159 -10.27 -0.08 -0.87
N LEU A 160 -9.69 0.54 -1.90
CA LEU A 160 -8.96 -0.16 -2.96
C LEU A 160 -7.75 -0.92 -2.43
N ALA A 161 -7.09 -0.37 -1.41
CA ALA A 161 -5.91 -0.98 -0.82
C ALA A 161 -6.22 -2.17 0.10
N VAL A 162 -7.41 -2.24 0.72
CA VAL A 162 -7.76 -3.32 1.67
C VAL A 162 -7.42 -4.72 1.13
N PRO A 163 -7.88 -5.14 -0.07
CA PRO A 163 -7.59 -6.47 -0.57
C PRO A 163 -6.11 -6.72 -0.90
N ALA A 164 -5.32 -5.67 -1.13
CA ALA A 164 -3.89 -5.76 -1.39
C ALA A 164 -3.07 -5.79 -0.09
N ILE A 165 -3.44 -4.97 0.90
CA ILE A 165 -2.74 -4.86 2.19
C ILE A 165 -3.13 -5.99 3.15
N PHE A 166 -4.35 -6.52 3.06
CA PHE A 166 -4.82 -7.62 3.92
C PHE A 166 -5.13 -8.88 3.09
N PRO A 167 -4.12 -9.70 2.70
CA PRO A 167 -4.35 -10.90 1.89
C PRO A 167 -4.93 -12.06 2.72
N GLY A 168 -6.21 -11.99 3.13
CA GLY A 168 -6.86 -13.02 3.96
C GLY A 168 -8.38 -13.09 3.84
N ARG A 169 -8.98 -14.20 4.32
CA ARG A 169 -10.45 -14.43 4.29
C ARG A 169 -11.24 -13.42 5.15
N SER A 170 -10.59 -12.76 6.09
CA SER A 170 -11.15 -11.72 6.96
C SER A 170 -10.80 -10.29 6.50
N SER A 171 -10.27 -10.11 5.28
CA SER A 171 -9.94 -8.79 4.73
C SER A 171 -11.15 -7.84 4.74
N LEU A 172 -12.34 -8.37 4.48
CA LEU A 172 -13.60 -7.64 4.44
C LEU A 172 -14.28 -7.43 5.81
N GLN A 173 -13.79 -8.06 6.87
CA GLN A 173 -14.27 -7.77 8.22
C GLN A 173 -13.69 -6.43 8.70
N ASN A 174 -14.53 -5.59 9.28
CA ASN A 174 -14.18 -4.27 9.79
C ASN A 174 -13.53 -3.35 8.75
N VAL A 175 -13.95 -3.44 7.47
CA VAL A 175 -13.40 -2.65 6.36
C VAL A 175 -13.39 -1.17 6.69
N THR A 176 -14.47 -0.61 7.24
CA THR A 176 -14.52 0.81 7.61
C THR A 176 -13.40 1.20 8.58
N SER A 177 -13.16 0.41 9.62
CA SER A 177 -12.09 0.68 10.58
C SER A 177 -10.70 0.51 9.95
N LYS A 178 -10.50 -0.55 9.15
CA LYS A 178 -9.24 -0.78 8.44
C LYS A 178 -8.95 0.34 7.45
N SER A 179 -9.93 0.75 6.66
CA SER A 179 -9.84 1.85 5.71
C SER A 179 -9.55 3.18 6.40
N ALA A 180 -10.09 3.44 7.59
CA ALA A 180 -9.74 4.62 8.38
C ALA A 180 -8.25 4.60 8.81
N THR A 181 -7.74 3.48 9.29
CA THR A 181 -6.31 3.34 9.64
C THR A 181 -5.41 3.39 8.40
N LEU A 182 -5.83 2.80 7.28
CA LEU A 182 -5.10 2.90 6.02
C LEU A 182 -5.06 4.34 5.49
N LEU A 183 -6.15 5.10 5.64
CA LEU A 183 -6.16 6.51 5.29
C LEU A 183 -5.10 7.28 6.08
N GLU A 184 -5.06 7.11 7.40
CA GLU A 184 -4.02 7.72 8.24
C GLU A 184 -2.63 7.28 7.81
N MET A 185 -2.43 6.00 7.50
CA MET A 185 -1.14 5.50 7.02
C MET A 185 -0.72 6.16 5.71
N PHE A 186 -1.63 6.32 4.76
CA PHE A 186 -1.35 6.99 3.49
C PHE A 186 -1.04 8.47 3.68
N LEU A 187 -1.80 9.19 4.50
CA LEU A 187 -1.52 10.60 4.80
C LEU A 187 -0.12 10.80 5.42
N ASN A 188 0.36 9.82 6.19
CA ASN A 188 1.65 9.86 6.85
C ASN A 188 2.76 9.06 6.12
N ALA A 189 2.51 8.51 4.93
CA ALA A 189 3.47 7.64 4.23
C ALA A 189 4.78 8.36 3.85
N HIS A 190 4.73 9.67 3.61
CA HIS A 190 5.90 10.52 3.38
C HIS A 190 6.93 10.47 4.52
N LEU A 191 6.51 10.15 5.75
CA LEU A 191 7.41 10.02 6.90
C LEU A 191 8.36 8.82 6.78
N LEU A 192 8.10 7.88 5.86
CA LEU A 192 9.05 6.80 5.55
C LEU A 192 10.39 7.32 4.97
N ASP A 193 10.40 8.57 4.46
CA ASP A 193 11.60 9.23 3.95
C ASP A 193 12.38 9.99 5.02
N ASP A 194 11.76 10.19 6.18
CA ASP A 194 12.37 10.85 7.33
C ASP A 194 12.07 10.08 8.63
N PRO A 195 12.89 9.06 8.94
CA PRO A 195 12.79 8.29 10.16
C PRO A 195 12.75 9.12 11.46
N GLN A 196 13.42 10.27 11.47
CA GLN A 196 13.45 11.14 12.65
C GLN A 196 12.09 11.80 12.85
N SER A 197 11.52 12.35 11.77
CA SER A 197 10.17 12.91 11.80
C SER A 197 9.10 11.86 12.12
N LEU A 198 9.22 10.63 11.59
CA LEU A 198 8.32 9.53 11.94
C LEU A 198 8.33 9.24 13.43
N SER A 199 9.52 9.09 14.02
CA SER A 199 9.71 8.85 15.45
C SER A 199 9.17 10.00 16.32
N ALA A 200 9.37 11.25 15.89
CA ALA A 200 8.87 12.43 16.57
C ALA A 200 7.33 12.48 16.58
N GLU A 201 6.68 12.25 15.43
CA GLU A 201 5.21 12.22 15.34
C GLU A 201 4.62 11.04 16.11
N LEU A 202 5.24 9.86 16.07
CA LEU A 202 4.82 8.69 16.87
C LEU A 202 4.90 8.99 18.38
N SER A 203 6.00 9.61 18.83
CA SER A 203 6.18 10.00 20.24
C SER A 203 5.13 11.02 20.68
N LYS A 204 4.88 12.03 19.84
CA LYS A 204 3.88 13.08 20.06
C LYS A 204 2.47 12.50 20.19
N GLU A 205 2.05 11.64 19.27
CA GLU A 205 0.74 10.99 19.32
C GLU A 205 0.60 10.04 20.52
N THR A 206 1.68 9.34 20.89
CA THR A 206 1.72 8.50 22.10
C THR A 206 1.49 9.33 23.37
N ILE A 207 2.15 10.48 23.49
CA ILE A 207 1.98 11.38 24.64
C ILE A 207 0.55 11.90 24.71
N LYS A 208 -0.01 12.38 23.59
CA LYS A 208 -1.40 12.85 23.51
C LYS A 208 -2.38 11.77 23.96
N PHE A 209 -2.18 10.52 23.51
CA PHE A 209 -3.04 9.41 23.88
C PHE A 209 -2.95 9.09 25.38
N LYS A 210 -1.73 9.04 25.95
CA LYS A 210 -1.54 8.83 27.39
C LYS A 210 -2.21 9.92 28.23
N LEU A 211 -2.12 11.18 27.81
CA LEU A 211 -2.79 12.30 28.50
C LEU A 211 -4.32 12.17 28.42
N ARG A 212 -4.87 11.74 27.28
CA ARG A 212 -6.30 11.50 27.13
C ARG A 212 -6.78 10.35 28.02
N LEU A 213 -6.05 9.24 28.07
CA LEU A 213 -6.35 8.11 28.95
C LEU A 213 -6.44 8.51 30.41
N ARG A 214 -5.45 9.28 30.90
CA ARG A 214 -5.43 9.80 32.28
C ARG A 214 -6.62 10.69 32.64
N ARG A 215 -7.26 11.33 31.66
CA ARG A 215 -8.46 12.15 31.88
C ARG A 215 -9.76 11.34 31.90
N MET A 216 -9.76 10.15 31.30
CA MET A 216 -10.95 9.29 31.22
C MET A 216 -11.05 8.30 32.39
N ILE A 217 -9.94 8.04 33.08
CA ILE A 217 -9.88 7.19 34.26
C ILE A 217 -9.41 8.07 35.43
N PRO A 218 -10.32 8.70 36.19
CA PRO A 218 -9.94 9.41 37.41
C PRO A 218 -9.39 8.43 38.46
N PRO A 219 -8.56 8.90 39.41
CA PRO A 219 -7.97 8.07 40.46
C PRO A 219 -9.01 7.42 41.36
#